data_AF-A0A833LMH2-F1
#
_entry.id   AF-A0A833LMH2-F1
#
_cell.length_a   1.000
_cell.length_b   1.000
_cell.length_c   1.000
_cell.angle_alpha   90.00
_cell.angle_beta   90.00
_cell.angle_gamma   90.00
#
_symmetry.space_group_name_H-M   'P 1'
#
loop_
_entity.id
_entity.type
_entity.pdbx_description
1 polymer ?
#
loop_
_entity_poly.entity_id
_entity_poly.type
_entity_poly.pdbx_seq_one_letter_code
_entity_poly.pdbx_strand_id
1 'polypeptide(L)'
;MTQAISGRLFTTVRHRGGRFAAAAGFLLCWTMTTTARGADSAAGDELLTAALAVIDRHMLATLGVTLGSLLFAFVTAVLLVRARRHAAENEARTRDQIAALTADIDRANALLLSDPQIIIAWAAASDEPEITGDTAIVTPAGDPHRVLAFGSWLAPDPASAIEQALDVLRTSGEGFAMALTTLAGHPVDAEGRVIGGRAVLRLRDVRGVARELAALRVEHSELIAEAGALRALVDTLPSPVWARDTTGKLEFVNRAYTKAVE
;
A
#
# COMPACT_ATOMS: atom_id res chain seq x y z
N MET A 1 -25.43 23.68 -0.50
CA MET A 1 -24.65 23.25 0.68
C MET A 1 -23.62 22.29 0.13
N THR A 2 -22.39 22.77 0.00
CA THR A 2 -21.48 22.40 -1.09
C THR A 2 -20.18 21.93 -0.46
N GLN A 3 -19.83 20.65 -0.59
CA GLN A 3 -18.50 20.16 -0.23
C GLN A 3 -18.15 18.91 -1.03
N ALA A 4 -17.44 19.14 -2.15
CA ALA A 4 -16.77 18.10 -2.92
C ALA A 4 -15.35 17.95 -2.38
N ILE A 5 -15.05 16.78 -1.81
CA ILE A 5 -13.71 16.37 -1.42
C ILE A 5 -13.05 15.79 -2.67
N SER A 6 -12.28 16.60 -3.39
CA SER A 6 -11.42 16.16 -4.48
C SER A 6 -9.98 16.11 -3.98
N GLY A 7 -9.51 14.90 -3.65
CA GLY A 7 -8.14 14.61 -3.27
C GLY A 7 -7.22 14.60 -4.49
N ARG A 8 -6.71 15.76 -4.89
CA ARG A 8 -5.55 15.87 -5.79
C ARG A 8 -4.27 15.85 -4.94
N LEU A 9 -3.61 14.70 -4.85
CA LEU A 9 -2.23 14.60 -4.39
C LEU A 9 -1.29 15.05 -5.52
N PHE A 10 -1.25 16.36 -5.79
CA PHE A 10 -0.09 16.98 -6.40
C PHE A 10 0.90 17.28 -5.27
N THR A 11 1.86 16.37 -5.06
CA THR A 11 3.05 16.66 -4.27
C THR A 11 3.88 17.69 -5.02
N THR A 12 3.60 18.95 -4.75
CA THR A 12 4.47 20.06 -5.15
C THR A 12 5.79 19.88 -4.39
N VAL A 13 6.80 19.41 -5.10
CA VAL A 13 8.18 19.39 -4.64
C VAL A 13 8.57 20.84 -4.41
N ARG A 14 8.48 21.27 -3.15
CA ARG A 14 8.95 22.57 -2.68
C ARG A 14 10.46 22.57 -2.82
N HIS A 15 10.95 23.01 -3.98
CA HIS A 15 12.33 23.44 -4.12
C HIS A 15 12.56 24.58 -3.13
N ARG A 16 13.09 24.24 -1.96
CA ARG A 16 13.73 25.19 -1.07
C ARG A 16 14.93 25.73 -1.84
N GLY A 17 14.72 26.83 -2.55
CA GLY A 17 15.78 27.65 -3.11
C GLY A 17 16.72 28.02 -1.99
N GLY A 18 17.84 27.32 -1.90
CA GLY A 18 18.98 27.72 -1.09
C GLY A 18 19.38 29.09 -1.60
N ARG A 19 19.14 30.11 -0.76
CA ARG A 19 19.59 31.48 -0.99
C ARG A 19 21.12 31.44 -1.03
N PHE A 20 21.68 31.30 -2.22
CA PHE A 20 23.09 31.59 -2.45
C PHE A 20 23.25 33.10 -2.33
N ALA A 21 23.47 33.55 -1.10
CA ALA A 21 23.94 34.89 -0.82
C ALA A 21 25.32 35.05 -1.45
N ALA A 22 25.34 35.62 -2.66
CA ALA A 22 26.55 36.14 -3.28
C ALA A 22 27.03 37.33 -2.44
N ALA A 23 27.84 37.07 -1.43
CA ALA A 23 28.58 38.09 -0.70
C ALA A 23 29.77 38.53 -1.56
N ALA A 24 29.53 39.44 -2.51
CA ALA A 24 30.58 40.18 -3.18
C ALA A 24 31.14 41.21 -2.19
N GLY A 25 32.25 40.87 -1.55
CA GLY A 25 32.96 41.72 -0.60
C GLY A 25 33.50 42.98 -1.29
N PHE A 26 32.95 44.12 -0.89
CA PHE A 26 33.40 45.47 -1.15
C PHE A 26 34.86 45.65 -0.69
N LEU A 27 35.77 46.05 -1.59
CA LEU A 27 37.10 46.52 -1.24
C LEU A 27 37.19 48.02 -1.57
N LEU A 28 36.77 48.82 -0.59
CA LEU A 28 36.93 50.26 -0.54
C LEU A 28 38.43 50.58 -0.43
N CYS A 29 39.00 51.14 -1.49
CA CYS A 29 40.35 51.70 -1.49
C CYS A 29 40.26 53.11 -0.89
N TRP A 30 40.69 53.27 0.37
CA TRP A 30 41.01 54.57 0.94
C TRP A 30 42.53 54.73 0.92
N THR A 31 43.04 55.69 0.16
CA THR A 31 44.38 56.24 0.39
C THR A 31 44.27 57.75 0.53
N MET A 32 44.36 58.22 1.77
CA MET A 32 44.68 59.60 2.10
C MET A 32 46.06 59.96 1.53
N THR A 33 46.13 61.01 0.73
CA THR A 33 47.38 61.61 0.29
C THR A 33 47.76 62.72 1.27
N THR A 34 48.75 62.47 2.13
CA THR A 34 49.47 63.52 2.87
C THR A 34 50.82 63.72 2.19
N THR A 35 51.01 64.86 1.52
CA THR A 35 52.31 65.25 0.97
C THR A 35 53.06 66.13 1.97
N ALA A 36 54.16 65.61 2.52
CA ALA A 36 55.17 66.38 3.23
C ALA A 36 56.37 66.62 2.29
N ARG A 37 56.93 67.81 2.38
CA ARG A 37 57.94 68.42 1.48
C ARG A 37 59.35 68.20 2.05
N GLY A 38 60.33 67.84 1.23
CA GLY A 38 61.75 67.82 1.61
C GLY A 38 62.65 67.34 0.48
N ALA A 39 63.67 68.12 0.13
CA ALA A 39 64.42 68.08 -1.12
C ALA A 39 65.68 67.20 -1.11
N ASP A 40 66.06 66.79 -2.33
CA ASP A 40 67.41 66.52 -2.84
C ASP A 40 68.28 65.44 -2.17
N SER A 41 68.06 64.22 -2.67
CA SER A 41 68.90 62.99 -2.72
C SER A 41 68.06 61.71 -2.50
N ALA A 42 66.74 61.86 -2.37
CA ALA A 42 65.78 60.75 -2.21
C ALA A 42 65.17 60.21 -3.52
N ALA A 43 65.31 60.88 -4.67
CA ALA A 43 64.54 60.53 -5.87
C ALA A 43 64.84 59.12 -6.44
N GLY A 44 66.06 58.60 -6.26
CA GLY A 44 66.41 57.23 -6.63
C GLY A 44 65.86 56.18 -5.65
N ASP A 45 65.95 56.47 -4.35
CA ASP A 45 65.46 55.60 -3.27
C ASP A 45 63.93 55.61 -3.17
N GLU A 46 63.28 56.73 -3.45
CA GLU A 46 61.83 56.92 -3.45
C GLU A 46 61.18 56.21 -4.66
N LEU A 47 61.83 56.23 -5.83
CA LEU A 47 61.41 55.47 -6.99
C LEU A 47 61.61 53.95 -6.77
N LEU A 48 62.73 53.54 -6.17
CA LEU A 48 63.01 52.14 -5.86
C LEU A 48 62.06 51.60 -4.78
N THR A 49 61.79 52.37 -3.72
CA THR A 49 60.83 51.99 -2.67
C THR A 49 59.39 52.01 -3.17
N ALA A 50 59.00 52.94 -4.04
CA ALA A 50 57.69 52.92 -4.70
C ALA A 50 57.57 51.72 -5.67
N ALA A 51 58.60 51.40 -6.44
CA ALA A 51 58.62 50.23 -7.32
C ALA A 51 58.55 48.92 -6.52
N LEU A 52 59.32 48.81 -5.44
CA LEU A 52 59.27 47.68 -4.51
C LEU A 52 57.90 47.56 -3.84
N ALA A 53 57.28 48.66 -3.41
CA ALA A 53 55.94 48.66 -2.82
C ALA A 53 54.83 48.31 -3.83
N VAL A 54 54.99 48.67 -5.10
CA VAL A 54 54.08 48.26 -6.19
C VAL A 54 54.23 46.77 -6.49
N ILE A 55 55.45 46.24 -6.48
CA ILE A 55 55.73 44.81 -6.63
C ILE A 55 55.16 44.02 -5.44
N ASP A 56 55.35 44.51 -4.21
CA ASP A 56 54.80 43.88 -3.00
C ASP A 56 53.27 43.88 -3.01
N ARG A 57 52.65 44.98 -3.46
CA ARG A 57 51.18 45.09 -3.60
C ARG A 57 50.62 44.15 -4.67
N HIS A 58 51.31 43.99 -5.81
CA HIS A 58 50.91 43.02 -6.84
C HIS A 58 51.09 41.57 -6.37
N MET A 59 52.16 41.28 -5.62
CA MET A 59 52.39 39.95 -5.07
C MET A 59 51.33 39.59 -4.02
N LEU A 60 50.99 40.52 -3.13
CA LEU A 60 49.91 40.32 -2.15
C LEU A 60 48.53 40.18 -2.82
N ALA A 61 48.25 40.96 -3.88
CA ALA A 61 47.00 40.86 -4.63
C ALA A 61 46.88 39.50 -5.36
N THR A 62 47.93 39.05 -6.03
CA THR A 62 47.94 37.75 -6.73
C THR A 62 47.86 36.57 -5.77
N LEU A 63 48.58 36.61 -4.64
CA LEU A 63 48.46 35.60 -3.58
C LEU A 63 47.05 35.55 -2.98
N GLY A 64 46.43 36.70 -2.74
CA GLY A 64 45.05 36.77 -2.23
C GLY A 64 44.05 36.15 -3.21
N VAL A 65 44.14 36.47 -4.51
CA VAL A 65 43.26 35.91 -5.55
C VAL A 65 43.45 34.41 -5.72
N THR A 66 44.70 33.94 -5.80
CA THR A 66 45.00 32.52 -5.95
C THR A 66 44.52 31.72 -4.74
N LEU A 67 44.82 32.18 -3.51
CA LEU A 67 44.37 31.55 -2.28
C LEU A 67 42.83 31.56 -2.16
N GLY A 68 42.19 32.68 -2.50
CA GLY A 68 40.73 32.81 -2.52
C GLY A 68 40.08 31.84 -3.51
N SER A 69 40.62 31.73 -4.73
CA SER A 69 40.12 30.77 -5.73
C SER A 69 40.31 29.32 -5.31
N LEU A 70 41.43 28.98 -4.66
CA LEU A 70 41.72 27.64 -4.13
C LEU A 70 40.74 27.30 -3.02
N LEU A 71 40.52 28.21 -2.07
CA LEU A 71 39.56 28.02 -0.99
C LEU A 71 38.14 27.88 -1.54
N PHE A 72 37.75 28.72 -2.50
CA PHE A 72 36.43 28.65 -3.14
C PHE A 72 36.23 27.32 -3.88
N ALA A 73 37.22 26.88 -4.66
CA ALA A 73 37.18 25.60 -5.35
C ALA A 73 37.09 24.43 -4.36
N PHE A 74 37.87 24.47 -3.27
CA PHE A 74 37.86 23.46 -2.23
C PHE A 74 36.49 23.38 -1.51
N VAL A 75 35.94 24.51 -1.08
CA VAL A 75 34.61 24.57 -0.43
C VAL A 75 33.54 24.09 -1.39
N THR A 76 33.58 24.52 -2.65
CA THR A 76 32.62 24.08 -3.69
C THR A 76 32.72 22.57 -3.93
N ALA A 77 33.93 22.02 -4.01
CA ALA A 77 34.14 20.59 -4.17
C ALA A 77 33.58 19.80 -2.97
N VAL A 78 33.84 20.25 -1.73
CA VAL A 78 33.31 19.60 -0.52
C VAL A 78 31.78 19.67 -0.48
N LEU A 79 31.19 20.83 -0.78
CA LEU A 79 29.73 20.98 -0.84
C LEU A 79 29.11 20.12 -1.93
N LEU A 80 29.74 20.04 -3.11
CA LEU A 80 29.27 19.21 -4.21
C LEU A 80 29.32 17.72 -3.84
N VAL A 81 30.40 17.26 -3.20
CA VAL A 81 30.52 15.87 -2.74
C VAL A 81 29.46 15.56 -1.68
N ARG A 82 29.23 16.45 -0.71
CA ARG A 82 28.19 16.28 0.31
C ARG A 82 26.79 16.26 -0.31
N ALA A 83 26.50 17.17 -1.24
CA ALA A 83 25.24 17.23 -1.94
C ALA A 83 24.99 15.95 -2.76
N ARG A 84 26.01 15.45 -3.47
CA ARG A 84 25.92 14.18 -4.21
C ARG A 84 25.69 12.99 -3.30
N ARG A 85 26.37 12.92 -2.15
CA ARG A 85 26.17 11.84 -1.17
C ARG A 85 24.75 11.86 -0.59
N HIS A 86 24.28 13.02 -0.15
CA HIS A 86 22.91 13.15 0.35
C HIS A 86 21.84 12.84 -0.71
N ALA A 87 22.08 13.23 -1.97
CA ALA A 87 21.17 12.87 -3.07
C ALA A 87 21.13 11.35 -3.29
N ALA A 88 22.29 10.69 -3.31
CA ALA A 88 22.38 9.24 -3.47
C ALA A 88 21.74 8.47 -2.32
N GLU A 89 21.93 8.91 -1.07
CA GLU A 89 21.30 8.32 0.12
C GLU A 89 19.77 8.43 0.07
N ASN A 90 19.25 9.60 -0.31
CA ASN A 90 17.81 9.81 -0.42
C ASN A 90 17.20 8.98 -1.55
N GLU A 91 17.90 8.87 -2.68
CA GLU A 91 17.47 8.05 -3.80
C GLU A 91 17.42 6.56 -3.42
N ALA A 92 18.47 6.05 -2.76
CA ALA A 92 18.49 4.69 -2.23
C ALA A 92 17.32 4.44 -1.27
N ARG A 93 17.11 5.35 -0.30
CA ARG A 93 16.01 5.23 0.67
C ARG A 93 14.63 5.21 0.01
N THR A 94 14.43 6.02 -1.04
CA THR A 94 13.17 6.06 -1.79
C THR A 94 12.96 4.77 -2.57
N ARG A 95 14.00 4.24 -3.20
CA ARG A 95 13.95 2.95 -3.90
C ARG A 95 13.63 1.80 -2.95
N ASP A 96 14.25 1.78 -1.77
CA ASP A 96 13.98 0.77 -0.75
C ASP A 96 12.52 0.83 -0.26
N GLN A 97 11.97 2.04 -0.07
CA GLN A 97 10.56 2.23 0.30
C GLN A 97 9.61 1.74 -0.79
N ILE A 98 9.89 2.04 -2.06
CA ILE A 98 9.10 1.53 -3.19
C ILE A 98 9.13 0.01 -3.20
N ALA A 99 10.31 -0.60 -3.08
CA ALA A 99 10.46 -2.05 -3.07
C ALA A 99 9.68 -2.70 -1.90
N ALA A 100 9.73 -2.11 -0.70
CA ALA A 100 8.99 -2.58 0.45
C ALA A 100 7.46 -2.49 0.25
N LEU A 101 6.96 -1.35 -0.25
CA LEU A 101 5.53 -1.16 -0.53
C LEU A 101 5.03 -2.11 -1.64
N THR A 102 5.84 -2.33 -2.68
CA THR A 102 5.53 -3.32 -3.72
C THR A 102 5.46 -4.73 -3.13
N ALA A 103 6.42 -5.12 -2.28
CA ALA A 103 6.40 -6.41 -1.62
C ALA A 103 5.17 -6.61 -0.70
N ASP A 104 4.72 -5.55 -0.03
CA ASP A 104 3.49 -5.59 0.78
C ASP A 104 2.23 -5.70 -0.08
N ILE A 105 2.18 -5.01 -1.22
CA ILE A 105 1.12 -5.16 -2.22
C ILE A 105 1.11 -6.59 -2.78
N ASP A 106 2.27 -7.13 -3.14
CA ASP A 106 2.39 -8.49 -3.68
C ASP A 106 1.98 -9.53 -2.64
N ARG A 107 2.36 -9.34 -1.37
CA ARG A 107 1.91 -10.20 -0.27
C ARG A 107 0.41 -10.11 -0.06
N ALA A 108 -0.18 -8.90 -0.06
CA ALA A 108 -1.61 -8.71 0.05
C ALA A 108 -2.35 -9.35 -1.13
N ASN A 109 -1.86 -9.15 -2.36
CA ASN A 109 -2.38 -9.77 -3.57
C ASN A 109 -2.28 -11.30 -3.51
N ALA A 110 -1.15 -11.86 -3.06
CA ALA A 110 -0.99 -13.30 -2.90
C ALA A 110 -1.99 -13.90 -1.89
N LEU A 111 -2.26 -13.19 -0.79
CA LEU A 111 -3.30 -13.59 0.17
C LEU A 111 -4.71 -13.46 -0.43
N LEU A 112 -5.00 -12.39 -1.17
CA LEU A 112 -6.29 -12.20 -1.84
C LEU A 112 -6.55 -13.20 -2.97
N LEU A 113 -5.50 -13.64 -3.67
CA LEU A 113 -5.55 -14.64 -4.74
C LEU A 113 -5.56 -16.08 -4.21
N SER A 114 -5.29 -16.29 -2.92
CA SER A 114 -5.44 -17.61 -2.28
C SER A 114 -6.91 -18.03 -2.14
N ASP A 115 -7.83 -17.07 -2.20
CA ASP A 115 -9.27 -17.28 -2.21
C ASP A 115 -9.78 -17.12 -3.67
N PRO A 116 -10.42 -18.14 -4.28
CA PRO A 116 -10.91 -18.06 -5.65
C PRO A 116 -11.98 -16.96 -5.80
N GLN A 117 -11.54 -15.80 -6.30
CA GLN A 117 -12.40 -14.65 -6.58
C GLN A 117 -11.99 -13.92 -7.86
N ILE A 118 -12.98 -13.30 -8.50
CA ILE A 118 -12.85 -12.39 -9.64
C ILE A 118 -13.21 -11.00 -9.15
N ILE A 119 -12.35 -10.02 -9.43
CA ILE A 119 -12.59 -8.61 -9.14
C ILE A 119 -12.68 -7.88 -10.48
N ILE A 120 -13.76 -7.14 -10.67
CA ILE A 120 -14.00 -6.33 -11.86
C ILE A 120 -14.18 -4.89 -11.39
N ALA A 121 -13.34 -3.99 -11.90
CA ALA A 121 -13.38 -2.58 -11.52
C ALA A 121 -13.65 -1.69 -12.74
N TRP A 122 -14.48 -0.67 -12.55
CA TRP A 122 -14.73 0.36 -13.55
C TRP A 122 -14.35 1.73 -13.01
N ALA A 123 -13.61 2.49 -13.81
CA ALA A 123 -13.37 3.90 -13.50
C ALA A 123 -14.62 4.74 -13.79
N ALA A 124 -14.89 5.78 -12.97
CA ALA A 124 -16.08 6.63 -13.12
C ALA A 124 -16.30 7.24 -14.52
N ALA A 125 -15.24 7.37 -15.32
CA ALA A 125 -15.27 7.96 -16.65
C ALA A 125 -15.01 6.94 -17.78
N SER A 126 -15.03 5.64 -17.46
CA SER A 126 -14.73 4.57 -18.42
C SER A 126 -15.77 3.45 -18.33
N ASP A 127 -16.26 3.02 -19.49
CA ASP A 127 -17.04 1.79 -19.60
C ASP A 127 -16.16 0.55 -19.73
N GLU A 128 -14.85 0.71 -20.00
CA GLU A 128 -13.91 -0.40 -20.06
C GLU A 128 -13.66 -0.98 -18.65
N PRO A 129 -13.97 -2.28 -18.42
CA PRO A 129 -13.72 -2.97 -17.16
C PRO A 129 -12.27 -3.42 -17.02
N GLU A 130 -11.71 -3.26 -15.83
CA GLU A 130 -10.45 -3.87 -15.41
C GLU A 130 -10.76 -5.16 -14.66
N ILE A 131 -10.48 -6.31 -15.27
CA ILE A 131 -10.78 -7.65 -14.72
C ILE A 131 -9.51 -8.27 -14.15
N THR A 132 -9.55 -8.71 -12.89
CA THR A 132 -8.45 -9.36 -12.19
C THR A 132 -8.94 -10.61 -11.47
N GLY A 133 -8.16 -11.69 -11.48
CA GLY A 133 -8.48 -12.97 -10.81
C GLY A 133 -8.70 -14.11 -11.80
N ASP A 134 -9.12 -15.26 -11.28
CA ASP A 134 -9.32 -16.47 -12.09
C ASP A 134 -10.76 -16.55 -12.64
N THR A 135 -10.91 -16.29 -13.94
CA THR A 135 -12.20 -16.31 -14.63
C THR A 135 -12.78 -17.72 -14.78
N ALA A 136 -11.96 -18.76 -14.59
CA ALA A 136 -12.37 -20.17 -14.65
C ALA A 136 -13.41 -20.54 -13.58
N ILE A 137 -13.56 -19.73 -12.53
CA ILE A 137 -14.62 -19.88 -11.52
C ILE A 137 -16.01 -19.88 -12.15
N VAL A 138 -16.19 -19.03 -13.17
CA VAL A 138 -17.50 -18.70 -13.73
C VAL A 138 -17.61 -19.15 -15.18
N THR A 139 -16.55 -19.01 -15.96
CA THR A 139 -16.52 -19.42 -17.37
C THR A 139 -15.29 -20.27 -17.67
N PRO A 140 -15.44 -21.54 -18.08
CA PRO A 140 -14.31 -22.42 -18.37
C PRO A 140 -13.56 -22.05 -19.66
N ALA A 141 -14.15 -21.22 -20.52
CA ALA A 141 -13.50 -20.67 -21.71
C ALA A 141 -12.93 -19.29 -21.34
N GLY A 142 -11.62 -19.23 -21.07
CA GLY A 142 -10.89 -18.10 -20.47
C GLY A 142 -10.85 -16.77 -21.25
N ASP A 143 -11.95 -16.37 -21.88
CA ASP A 143 -12.19 -14.99 -22.31
C ASP A 143 -12.68 -14.16 -21.10
N PRO A 144 -11.88 -13.19 -20.61
CA PRO A 144 -12.25 -12.38 -19.45
C PRO A 144 -13.56 -11.61 -19.66
N HIS A 145 -13.86 -11.20 -20.89
CA HIS A 145 -15.01 -10.36 -21.19
C HIS A 145 -16.33 -11.15 -21.08
N ARG A 146 -16.26 -12.48 -21.18
CA ARG A 146 -17.42 -13.36 -21.06
C ARG A 146 -17.95 -13.48 -19.63
N VAL A 147 -17.14 -13.13 -18.63
CA VAL A 147 -17.60 -13.08 -17.22
C VAL A 147 -18.74 -12.08 -17.04
N LEU A 148 -18.71 -10.97 -17.79
CA LEU A 148 -19.75 -9.94 -17.76
C LEU A 148 -21.01 -10.31 -18.55
N ALA A 149 -20.95 -11.34 -19.39
CA ALA A 149 -22.13 -11.91 -20.02
C ALA A 149 -22.84 -12.83 -19.01
N PHE A 150 -23.47 -12.24 -17.98
CA PHE A 150 -24.12 -12.95 -16.87
C PHE A 150 -25.10 -14.02 -17.36
N GLY A 151 -25.87 -13.75 -18.40
CA GLY A 151 -26.79 -14.72 -19.02
C GLY A 151 -26.11 -15.95 -19.66
N SER A 152 -24.79 -15.97 -19.81
CA SER A 152 -24.06 -17.14 -20.33
C SER A 152 -23.75 -18.19 -19.27
N TRP A 153 -23.87 -17.84 -17.99
CA TRP A 153 -23.50 -18.70 -16.87
C TRP A 153 -24.45 -18.62 -15.66
N LEU A 154 -25.43 -17.71 -15.66
CA LEU A 154 -26.55 -17.64 -14.71
C LEU A 154 -27.87 -17.97 -15.38
N ALA A 155 -28.85 -18.38 -14.57
CA ALA A 155 -30.24 -18.41 -15.02
C ALA A 155 -30.76 -16.99 -15.34
N PRO A 156 -31.80 -16.83 -16.18
CA PRO A 156 -32.26 -15.52 -16.66
C PRO A 156 -32.63 -14.54 -15.55
N ASP A 157 -33.36 -15.00 -14.53
CA ASP A 157 -33.82 -14.15 -13.41
C ASP A 157 -32.63 -13.59 -12.58
N PRO A 158 -31.71 -14.42 -12.06
CA PRO A 158 -30.54 -13.91 -11.34
C PRO A 158 -29.59 -13.10 -12.24
N ALA A 159 -29.49 -13.42 -13.53
CA ALA A 159 -28.69 -12.63 -14.48
C ALA A 159 -29.24 -11.20 -14.61
N SER A 160 -30.56 -11.04 -14.79
CA SER A 160 -31.17 -9.70 -14.86
C SER A 160 -31.05 -8.95 -13.53
N ALA A 161 -31.17 -9.66 -12.40
CA ALA A 161 -31.04 -9.05 -11.07
C ALA A 161 -29.64 -8.46 -10.82
N ILE A 162 -28.57 -9.20 -11.17
CA ILE A 162 -27.20 -8.68 -11.01
C ILE A 162 -26.90 -7.54 -12.00
N GLU A 163 -27.40 -7.60 -13.23
CA GLU A 163 -27.25 -6.53 -14.22
C GLU A 163 -27.90 -5.22 -13.74
N GLN A 164 -29.12 -5.29 -13.21
CA GLN A 164 -29.81 -4.14 -12.63
C GLN A 164 -29.07 -3.58 -11.40
N ALA A 165 -28.62 -4.46 -10.50
CA ALA A 165 -27.86 -4.03 -9.32
C ALA A 165 -26.51 -3.39 -9.70
N LEU A 166 -25.87 -3.88 -10.77
CA LEU A 166 -24.64 -3.31 -11.30
C LEU A 166 -24.87 -1.92 -11.92
N ASP A 167 -25.98 -1.72 -12.62
CA ASP A 167 -26.34 -0.40 -13.17
C ASP A 167 -26.60 0.62 -12.06
N VAL A 168 -27.32 0.23 -11.01
CA VAL A 168 -27.53 1.06 -9.81
C VAL A 168 -26.19 1.37 -9.14
N LEU A 169 -25.31 0.38 -8.96
CA LEU A 169 -23.97 0.59 -8.40
C LEU A 169 -23.16 1.62 -9.21
N ARG A 170 -23.25 1.59 -10.55
CA ARG A 170 -22.52 2.50 -11.43
C ARG A 170 -23.10 3.91 -11.43
N THR A 171 -24.42 4.05 -11.34
CA THR A 171 -25.12 5.33 -11.48
C THR A 171 -25.33 6.05 -10.15
N SER A 172 -25.78 5.35 -9.10
CA SER A 172 -26.08 5.92 -7.78
C SER A 172 -24.98 5.64 -6.75
N GLY A 173 -24.10 4.69 -7.01
CA GLY A 173 -23.06 4.26 -6.08
C GLY A 173 -23.57 3.37 -4.94
N GLU A 174 -24.80 2.86 -5.04
CA GLU A 174 -25.37 1.98 -4.04
C GLU A 174 -24.76 0.57 -4.15
N GLY A 175 -24.19 0.09 -3.05
CA GLY A 175 -23.60 -1.24 -2.98
C GLY A 175 -24.65 -2.35 -2.89
N PHE A 176 -24.28 -3.57 -3.30
CA PHE A 176 -25.14 -4.74 -3.18
C PHE A 176 -24.35 -5.98 -2.80
N ALA A 177 -25.04 -6.98 -2.26
CA ALA A 177 -24.52 -8.32 -2.08
C ALA A 177 -25.63 -9.34 -2.39
N MET A 178 -25.31 -10.38 -3.15
CA MET A 178 -26.26 -11.41 -3.54
C MET A 178 -25.55 -12.77 -3.69
N ALA A 179 -26.22 -13.83 -3.23
CA ALA A 179 -25.79 -15.20 -3.45
C ALA A 179 -26.43 -15.71 -4.75
N LEU A 180 -25.61 -16.24 -5.65
CA LEU A 180 -25.99 -16.69 -6.98
C LEU A 180 -25.63 -18.16 -7.15
N THR A 181 -26.35 -18.82 -8.06
CA THR A 181 -26.04 -20.19 -8.47
C THR A 181 -25.84 -20.20 -9.97
N THR A 182 -24.65 -20.65 -10.40
CA THR A 182 -24.34 -20.80 -11.83
C THR A 182 -25.21 -21.87 -12.48
N LEU A 183 -25.30 -21.88 -13.81
CA LEU A 183 -25.95 -22.94 -14.58
C LEU A 183 -25.34 -24.33 -14.34
N ALA A 184 -24.06 -24.38 -13.92
CA ALA A 184 -23.37 -25.60 -13.52
C ALA A 184 -23.67 -26.03 -12.07
N GLY A 185 -24.53 -25.29 -11.34
CA GLY A 185 -24.89 -25.57 -9.95
C GLY A 185 -23.86 -25.10 -8.92
N HIS A 186 -22.83 -24.36 -9.33
CA HIS A 186 -21.84 -23.82 -8.40
C HIS A 186 -22.38 -22.56 -7.68
N PRO A 187 -22.26 -22.47 -6.35
CA PRO A 187 -22.59 -21.25 -5.60
C PRO A 187 -21.51 -20.18 -5.81
N VAL A 188 -21.94 -18.97 -6.11
CA VAL A 188 -21.09 -17.79 -6.31
C VAL A 188 -21.68 -16.61 -5.54
N ASP A 189 -20.89 -15.99 -4.68
CA ASP A 189 -21.28 -14.74 -4.02
C ASP A 189 -20.86 -13.54 -4.87
N ALA A 190 -21.79 -12.66 -5.17
CA ALA A 190 -21.54 -11.41 -5.89
C ALA A 190 -21.71 -10.21 -4.96
N GLU A 191 -20.73 -9.32 -4.95
CA GLU A 191 -20.70 -8.13 -4.10
C GLU A 191 -20.25 -6.91 -4.89
N GLY A 192 -21.11 -5.90 -4.96
CA GLY A 192 -20.84 -4.61 -5.59
C GLY A 192 -20.56 -3.53 -4.55
N ARG A 193 -19.44 -2.81 -4.69
CA ARG A 193 -19.10 -1.65 -3.84
C ARG A 193 -18.41 -0.55 -4.62
N VAL A 194 -18.61 0.70 -4.20
CA VAL A 194 -17.84 1.84 -4.70
C VAL A 194 -16.60 2.06 -3.81
N ILE A 195 -15.42 2.04 -4.42
CA ILE A 195 -14.13 2.25 -3.74
C ILE A 195 -13.38 3.36 -4.47
N GLY A 196 -13.11 4.48 -3.80
CA GLY A 196 -12.33 5.58 -4.38
C GLY A 196 -12.91 6.16 -5.67
N GLY A 197 -14.25 6.16 -5.81
CA GLY A 197 -14.94 6.61 -7.03
C GLY A 197 -14.90 5.61 -8.19
N ARG A 198 -14.40 4.39 -7.97
CA ARG A 198 -14.53 3.27 -8.91
C ARG A 198 -15.64 2.34 -8.44
N ALA A 199 -16.48 1.87 -9.37
CA ALA A 199 -17.41 0.78 -9.08
C ALA A 199 -16.61 -0.54 -9.14
N VAL A 200 -16.77 -1.39 -8.14
CA VAL A 200 -16.07 -2.67 -8.04
C VAL A 200 -17.08 -3.78 -7.80
N LEU A 201 -17.10 -4.77 -8.69
CA LEU A 201 -17.83 -6.02 -8.54
C LEU A 201 -16.85 -7.12 -8.15
N ARG A 202 -17.18 -7.87 -7.11
CA ARG A 202 -16.44 -9.04 -6.67
C ARG A 202 -17.32 -10.26 -6.80
N LEU A 203 -16.84 -11.28 -7.51
CA LEU A 203 -17.45 -12.60 -7.62
C LEU A 203 -16.56 -13.59 -6.87
N ARG A 204 -17.09 -14.30 -5.88
CA ARG A 204 -16.35 -15.28 -5.09
C ARG A 204 -16.93 -16.66 -5.25
N ASP A 205 -16.06 -17.65 -5.43
CA ASP A 205 -16.43 -19.05 -5.38
C ASP A 205 -16.58 -19.53 -3.94
N VAL A 206 -17.78 -19.92 -3.54
CA VAL A 206 -18.06 -20.37 -2.17
C VAL A 206 -17.93 -21.89 -2.01
N ARG A 207 -17.55 -22.63 -3.06
CA ARG A 207 -17.46 -24.10 -3.07
C ARG A 207 -16.53 -24.66 -1.99
N GLY A 208 -15.42 -23.98 -1.71
CA GLY A 208 -14.46 -24.43 -0.68
C GLY A 208 -15.09 -24.48 0.71
N VAL A 209 -15.64 -23.35 1.14
CA VAL A 209 -16.30 -23.19 2.45
C VAL A 209 -17.54 -24.07 2.55
N ALA A 210 -18.35 -24.15 1.49
CA ALA A 210 -19.54 -24.98 1.48
C ALA A 210 -19.21 -26.48 1.57
N ARG A 211 -18.13 -26.93 0.93
CA ARG A 211 -17.66 -28.33 0.98
C ARG A 211 -17.14 -28.69 2.36
N GLU A 212 -16.35 -27.81 2.99
CA GLU A 212 -15.86 -28.01 4.35
C GLU A 212 -17.02 -28.10 5.34
N LEU A 213 -18.00 -27.19 5.24
CA LEU A 213 -19.20 -27.22 6.08
C LEU A 213 -20.04 -28.49 5.86
N ALA A 214 -20.15 -28.95 4.61
CA ALA A 214 -20.84 -30.20 4.29
C ALA A 214 -20.12 -31.41 4.90
N ALA A 215 -18.78 -31.48 4.79
CA ALA A 215 -17.98 -32.53 5.42
C ALA A 215 -18.14 -32.54 6.95
N LEU A 216 -18.06 -31.37 7.57
CA LEU A 216 -18.24 -31.22 9.02
C LEU A 216 -19.63 -31.68 9.50
N ARG A 217 -20.68 -31.41 8.70
CA ARG A 217 -22.04 -31.85 9.01
C ARG A 217 -22.19 -33.36 8.93
N VAL A 218 -21.54 -34.00 7.94
CA VAL A 218 -21.53 -35.46 7.82
C VAL A 218 -20.83 -36.06 9.04
N GLU A 219 -19.62 -35.59 9.37
CA GLU A 219 -18.87 -36.06 10.55
C GLU A 219 -19.67 -35.87 11.84
N HIS A 220 -20.29 -34.71 12.03
CA HIS A 220 -21.15 -34.45 13.20
C HIS A 220 -22.36 -35.40 13.25
N SER A 221 -22.97 -35.71 12.09
CA SER A 221 -24.09 -36.65 12.04
C SER A 221 -23.67 -38.09 12.38
N GLU A 222 -22.47 -38.49 11.95
CA GLU A 222 -21.88 -39.80 12.27
C GLU A 222 -21.60 -39.92 13.78
N LEU A 223 -21.00 -38.87 14.37
CA LEU A 223 -20.76 -38.81 15.82
C LEU A 223 -22.06 -38.87 16.63
N ILE A 224 -23.11 -38.17 16.20
CA ILE A 224 -24.44 -38.25 16.84
C ILE A 224 -25.01 -39.67 16.72
N ALA A 225 -24.90 -40.30 15.54
CA ALA A 225 -25.39 -41.65 15.33
C ALA A 225 -24.65 -42.67 16.20
N GLU A 226 -23.33 -42.56 16.30
CA GLU A 226 -22.50 -43.42 17.15
C GLU A 226 -22.82 -43.22 18.64
N ALA A 227 -22.90 -41.97 19.12
CA ALA A 227 -23.30 -41.67 20.48
C ALA A 227 -24.70 -42.20 20.81
N GLY A 228 -25.64 -42.10 19.86
CA GLY A 228 -26.97 -42.69 19.95
C GLY A 228 -26.95 -44.22 20.06
N ALA A 229 -26.13 -44.89 19.25
CA ALA A 229 -25.97 -46.34 19.28
C ALA A 229 -25.37 -46.83 20.61
N LEU A 230 -24.33 -46.14 21.12
CA LEU A 230 -23.74 -46.45 22.43
C LEU A 230 -24.77 -46.26 23.56
N ARG A 231 -25.54 -45.16 23.52
CA ARG A 231 -26.59 -44.91 24.51
C ARG A 231 -27.68 -45.99 24.47
N ALA A 232 -28.08 -46.42 23.28
CA ALA A 232 -29.03 -47.51 23.10
C ALA A 232 -28.48 -48.84 23.65
N LEU A 233 -27.21 -49.15 23.41
CA LEU A 233 -26.57 -50.35 23.96
C LEU A 233 -26.59 -50.33 25.49
N VAL A 234 -26.20 -49.22 26.11
CA VAL A 234 -26.22 -49.08 27.58
C VAL A 234 -27.64 -49.18 28.15
N ASP A 235 -28.66 -48.74 27.40
CA ASP A 235 -30.06 -48.84 27.80
C ASP A 235 -30.60 -50.28 27.85
N THR A 236 -30.01 -51.18 27.06
CA THR A 236 -30.36 -52.62 27.06
C THR A 236 -29.70 -53.44 28.16
N LEU A 237 -28.68 -52.90 28.84
CA LEU A 237 -27.97 -53.63 29.88
C LEU A 237 -28.89 -53.93 31.08
N PRO A 238 -28.82 -55.15 31.66
CA PRO A 238 -29.65 -55.54 32.79
C PRO A 238 -29.20 -54.90 34.11
N SER A 239 -28.00 -54.33 34.16
CA SER A 239 -27.43 -53.68 35.35
C SER A 239 -27.72 -52.17 35.36
N PRO A 240 -28.02 -51.56 36.52
CA PRO A 240 -28.15 -50.11 36.66
C PRO A 240 -26.87 -49.36 36.24
N VAL A 241 -27.00 -48.40 35.34
CA VAL A 241 -25.90 -47.52 34.89
C VAL A 241 -26.36 -46.06 34.97
N TRP A 242 -25.49 -45.20 35.50
CA TRP A 242 -25.71 -43.75 35.53
C TRP A 242 -24.41 -42.99 35.26
N ALA A 243 -24.53 -41.82 34.66
CA ALA A 243 -23.45 -40.86 34.46
C ALA A 243 -23.83 -39.51 35.08
N ARG A 244 -22.82 -38.80 35.58
CA ARG A 244 -22.96 -37.48 36.18
C ARG A 244 -22.11 -36.48 35.42
N ASP A 245 -22.62 -35.26 35.30
CA ASP A 245 -21.86 -34.14 34.76
C ASP A 245 -20.78 -33.65 35.73
N THR A 246 -19.98 -32.68 35.31
CA THR A 246 -18.93 -32.06 36.13
C THR A 246 -19.45 -31.33 37.37
N THR A 247 -20.76 -31.04 37.43
CA THR A 247 -21.43 -30.42 38.58
C THR A 247 -22.02 -31.45 39.55
N GLY A 248 -21.88 -32.74 39.24
CA GLY A 248 -22.38 -33.85 40.03
C GLY A 248 -23.86 -34.17 39.81
N LYS A 249 -24.54 -33.52 38.86
CA LYS A 249 -25.93 -33.80 38.51
C LYS A 249 -26.01 -35.02 37.59
N LEU A 250 -27.06 -35.83 37.74
CA LEU A 250 -27.31 -36.96 36.84
C LEU A 250 -27.58 -36.45 35.41
N GLU A 251 -26.71 -36.84 34.48
CA GLU A 251 -26.77 -36.47 33.06
C GLU A 251 -27.38 -37.60 32.22
N PHE A 252 -27.20 -38.84 32.65
CA PHE A 252 -27.75 -40.02 31.99
C PHE A 252 -28.02 -41.13 33.00
N VAL A 253 -29.12 -41.85 32.80
CA VAL A 253 -29.47 -43.10 33.49
C VAL A 253 -30.04 -44.08 32.46
N ASN A 254 -29.78 -45.37 32.65
CA ASN A 254 -30.34 -46.41 31.81
C ASN A 254 -31.65 -46.97 32.38
N ARG A 255 -32.40 -47.74 31.59
CA ARG A 255 -33.69 -48.31 31.99
C ARG A 255 -33.62 -49.20 33.24
N ALA A 256 -32.52 -49.92 33.44
CA ALA A 256 -32.33 -50.76 34.62
C ALA A 256 -32.19 -49.93 35.91
N TYR A 257 -31.54 -48.76 35.83
CA TYR A 257 -31.44 -47.83 36.95
C TYR A 257 -32.80 -47.25 37.35
N THR A 258 -33.60 -46.83 36.38
CA THR A 258 -34.95 -46.30 36.64
C THR A 258 -35.81 -47.31 37.40
N LYS A 259 -35.79 -48.59 36.96
CA LYS A 259 -36.52 -49.68 37.62
C LYS A 259 -36.02 -50.03 39.02
N ALA A 260 -34.77 -49.71 39.35
CA ALA A 260 -34.18 -50.03 40.64
C ALA A 260 -34.41 -48.92 41.68
N VAL A 261 -34.79 -47.73 41.23
CA VAL A 261 -35.04 -46.54 42.09
C VAL A 261 -36.53 -46.25 42.27
N GLU A 262 -37.40 -46.73 41.37
CA GLU A 262 -38.85 -46.88 41.61
C GLU A 262 -39.17 -47.97 42.64
#